data_AF-A0A809Q042-F1
#
_entry.id   AF-A0A809Q042-F1
#
_cell.length_a   1.000
_cell.length_b   1.000
_cell.length_c   1.000
_cell.angle_alpha   90.00
_cell.angle_beta   90.00
_cell.angle_gamma   90.00
#
_symmetry.space_group_name_H-M   'P 1'
#
loop_
_entity.id
_entity.type
_entity.pdbx_description
1 polymer ?
#
loop_
_entity_poly.entity_id
_entity_poly.type
_entity_poly.pdbx_seq_one_letter_code
_entity_poly.pdbx_strand_id
1 'polypeptide(L)'
;MKIFTVLSFSFCALGAFGTAHAQDIWPGQIELNKSAQIGFEKYKEHKTKKAFAVAPDGAWGTGYGMSNDVLAIRSALSNCQRRSKSNCKLYDLDDEVFQDKYALFLTESERAIKNLKVQNGYQDFENADWFLPPVKHLRPGSEGFHYATPTSIEGVKNISTPELAEKLAKKQISVIDALGIDNSGMTLPFAISLDGAANLADDPEAAFNKNLDADLRAVMKKNFPQKDAAIAVFCVSEECWMSVNTLVRLKDMGYSNLYWYRGGIAAWQAAKLPVVKAVPLLTVMR
;
A
#
# COMPACT_ATOMS: atom_id res chain seq x y z
N MET A 1 29.30 33.10 54.70
CA MET A 1 28.62 31.89 54.19
C MET A 1 27.46 32.35 53.30
N LYS A 2 27.67 32.47 51.99
CA LYS A 2 26.65 32.89 51.02
C LYS A 2 26.18 31.64 50.27
N ILE A 3 24.92 31.27 50.42
CA ILE A 3 24.30 30.12 49.76
C ILE A 3 23.82 30.58 48.40
N PHE A 4 24.41 30.03 47.33
CA PHE A 4 23.91 30.17 45.96
C PHE A 4 22.85 29.11 45.71
N THR A 5 21.61 29.53 45.51
CA THR A 5 20.51 28.67 45.06
C THR A 5 20.57 28.60 43.54
N VAL A 6 20.93 27.43 42.99
CA VAL A 6 20.92 27.17 41.55
C VAL A 6 19.48 26.88 41.13
N LEU A 7 18.89 27.73 40.29
CA LEU A 7 17.63 27.44 39.60
C LEU A 7 17.83 26.30 38.60
N SER A 8 17.16 25.18 38.82
CA SER A 8 17.04 24.10 37.85
C SER A 8 16.03 24.51 36.77
N PHE A 9 16.51 24.81 35.57
CA PHE A 9 15.65 24.96 34.40
C PHE A 9 15.16 23.57 33.97
N SER A 10 13.88 23.31 34.22
CA SER A 10 13.18 22.13 33.71
C SER A 10 13.08 22.26 32.18
N PHE A 11 13.90 21.50 31.45
CA PHE A 11 13.76 21.33 30.01
C PHE A 11 12.47 20.53 29.77
N CYS A 12 11.41 21.23 29.40
CA CYS A 12 10.20 20.62 28.86
C CYS A 12 10.59 20.00 27.52
N ALA A 13 10.87 18.70 27.51
CA ALA A 13 11.07 17.95 26.28
C ALA A 13 9.76 18.00 25.50
N LEU A 14 9.70 18.86 24.48
CA LEU A 14 8.71 18.72 23.42
C LEU A 14 8.88 17.32 22.84
N GLY A 15 7.88 16.47 23.05
CA GLY A 15 7.81 15.16 22.44
C GLY A 15 7.96 15.31 20.94
N ALA A 16 9.07 14.82 20.40
CA ALA A 16 9.13 14.47 19.01
C ALA A 16 8.02 13.43 18.78
N PHE A 17 6.95 13.82 18.10
CA PHE A 17 6.05 12.88 17.48
C PHE A 17 6.88 12.12 16.45
N GLY A 18 7.48 11.01 16.91
CA GLY A 18 8.25 10.11 16.09
C GLY A 18 7.32 9.63 15.00
N THR A 19 7.60 10.05 13.77
CA THR A 19 7.10 9.41 12.57
C THR A 19 7.49 7.94 12.67
N ALA A 20 6.52 7.08 12.96
CA ALA A 20 6.66 5.64 12.75
C ALA A 20 6.94 5.48 11.26
N HIS A 21 8.23 5.38 10.92
CA HIS A 21 8.70 5.53 9.56
C HIS A 21 8.33 4.28 8.78
N ALA A 22 8.10 4.46 7.47
CA ALA A 22 7.79 3.42 6.49
C ALA A 22 8.73 2.19 6.49
N GLN A 23 9.84 2.18 7.24
CA GLN A 23 10.71 1.02 7.43
C GLN A 23 10.01 -0.14 8.16
N ASP A 24 9.05 0.14 9.05
CA ASP A 24 8.44 -0.88 9.92
C ASP A 24 7.46 -1.81 9.17
N ILE A 25 6.98 -1.40 7.99
CA ILE A 25 6.02 -2.19 7.22
C ILE A 25 6.68 -3.26 6.35
N TRP A 26 7.96 -3.08 5.99
CA TRP A 26 8.69 -3.95 5.06
C TRP A 26 9.57 -4.95 5.82
N PRO A 27 9.24 -6.25 5.82
CA PRO A 27 10.06 -7.23 6.51
C PRO A 27 11.45 -7.36 5.86
N GLY A 28 12.51 -7.37 6.68
CA GLY A 28 13.88 -7.71 6.27
C GLY A 28 13.99 -9.16 5.77
N GLN A 29 15.20 -9.68 5.52
CA GLN A 29 15.36 -11.10 5.18
C GLN A 29 14.82 -12.01 6.30
N ILE A 30 14.11 -13.05 5.92
CA ILE A 30 13.46 -14.00 6.84
C ILE A 30 14.00 -15.39 6.56
N GLU A 31 14.54 -16.02 7.60
CA GLU A 31 14.90 -17.43 7.57
C GLU A 31 13.68 -18.31 7.87
N LEU A 32 13.60 -19.46 7.19
CA LEU A 32 12.50 -20.39 7.40
C LEU A 32 12.67 -21.13 8.74
N ASN A 33 11.65 -21.08 9.60
CA ASN A 33 11.57 -21.97 10.75
C ASN A 33 11.28 -23.42 10.31
N LYS A 34 11.39 -24.38 11.23
CA LYS A 34 11.17 -25.82 10.93
C LYS A 34 9.83 -26.11 10.25
N SER A 35 8.75 -25.45 10.67
CA SER A 35 7.42 -25.64 10.07
C SER A 35 7.37 -25.13 8.63
N ALA A 36 7.93 -23.94 8.39
CA ALA A 36 8.00 -23.32 7.09
C ALA A 36 8.93 -24.10 6.14
N GLN A 37 10.03 -24.67 6.63
CA GLN A 37 10.92 -25.55 5.85
C GLN A 37 10.16 -26.78 5.33
N ILE A 38 9.42 -27.47 6.21
CA ILE A 38 8.59 -28.63 5.81
C ILE A 38 7.52 -28.20 4.79
N GLY A 39 6.88 -27.05 5.00
CA GLY A 39 5.91 -26.48 4.05
C GLY A 39 6.55 -26.15 2.70
N PHE A 40 7.77 -25.62 2.71
CA PHE A 40 8.52 -25.23 1.52
C PHE A 40 8.95 -26.45 0.69
N GLU A 41 9.34 -27.55 1.33
CA GLU A 41 9.63 -28.80 0.61
C GLU A 41 8.40 -29.32 -0.16
N LYS A 42 7.22 -29.32 0.49
CA LYS A 42 5.96 -29.69 -0.18
C LYS A 42 5.59 -28.72 -1.29
N TYR A 43 5.78 -27.43 -1.05
CA TYR A 43 5.56 -26.38 -2.05
C TYR A 43 6.34 -26.63 -3.35
N LYS A 44 7.61 -27.06 -3.26
CA LYS A 44 8.46 -27.34 -4.43
C LYS A 44 7.94 -28.49 -5.32
N GLU A 45 7.14 -29.40 -4.76
CA GLU A 45 6.58 -30.54 -5.52
C GLU A 45 5.52 -30.10 -6.54
N HIS A 46 4.85 -28.96 -6.30
CA HIS A 46 3.82 -28.44 -7.20
C HIS A 46 4.42 -27.91 -8.52
N LYS A 47 3.75 -28.19 -9.64
CA LYS A 47 4.21 -27.85 -11.01
C LYS A 47 3.47 -26.70 -11.69
N THR A 48 2.30 -26.35 -11.16
CA THR A 48 1.52 -25.18 -11.60
C THR A 48 2.07 -23.91 -10.96
N LYS A 49 1.57 -22.76 -11.42
CA LYS A 49 1.85 -21.46 -10.80
C LYS A 49 1.68 -21.50 -9.29
N LYS A 50 2.70 -21.06 -8.58
CA LYS A 50 2.82 -21.19 -7.13
C LYS A 50 3.66 -20.09 -6.51
N ALA A 51 3.34 -19.74 -5.27
CA ALA A 51 4.10 -18.79 -4.46
C ALA A 51 4.16 -19.24 -3.00
N PHE A 52 5.22 -18.85 -2.30
CA PHE A 52 5.42 -19.11 -0.89
C PHE A 52 5.65 -17.78 -0.15
N ALA A 53 4.90 -17.53 0.91
CA ALA A 53 5.00 -16.33 1.73
C ALA A 53 5.37 -16.68 3.17
N VAL A 54 6.12 -15.79 3.82
CA VAL A 54 6.60 -15.94 5.18
C VAL A 54 6.51 -14.63 5.95
N ALA A 55 6.50 -14.73 7.28
CA ALA A 55 6.58 -13.61 8.18
C ALA A 55 7.65 -13.83 9.28
N PRO A 56 8.19 -12.76 9.88
CA PRO A 56 9.21 -12.85 10.93
C PRO A 56 8.78 -13.63 12.18
N ASP A 57 7.48 -13.71 12.46
CA ASP A 57 6.94 -14.48 13.58
C ASP A 57 6.82 -15.98 13.27
N GLY A 58 7.31 -16.41 12.10
CA GLY A 58 7.32 -17.81 11.68
C GLY A 58 6.03 -18.28 11.02
N ALA A 59 5.03 -17.41 10.86
CA ALA A 59 3.87 -17.70 10.03
C ALA A 59 4.28 -17.81 8.55
N TRP A 60 3.55 -18.64 7.81
CA TRP A 60 3.79 -18.86 6.39
C TRP A 60 2.49 -19.23 5.67
N GLY A 61 2.50 -19.11 4.35
CA GLY A 61 1.37 -19.42 3.49
C GLY A 61 1.79 -19.77 2.08
N THR A 62 0.96 -20.53 1.38
CA THR A 62 1.21 -20.97 0.01
C THR A 62 0.06 -20.58 -0.91
N GLY A 63 0.37 -20.34 -2.18
CA GLY A 63 -0.57 -20.42 -3.28
C GLY A 63 -0.01 -21.43 -4.27
N TYR A 64 -0.78 -22.43 -4.68
CA TYR A 64 -0.40 -23.41 -5.69
C TYR A 64 -1.66 -23.89 -6.41
N GLY A 65 -1.51 -24.59 -7.53
CA GLY A 65 -2.66 -24.97 -8.37
C GLY A 65 -3.28 -23.78 -9.10
N MET A 66 -2.58 -22.64 -9.18
CA MET A 66 -3.13 -21.40 -9.71
C MET A 66 -2.92 -21.30 -11.22
N SER A 67 -3.75 -20.48 -11.88
CA SER A 67 -3.65 -20.24 -13.33
C SER A 67 -2.62 -19.17 -13.70
N ASN A 68 -2.22 -18.31 -12.75
CA ASN A 68 -1.23 -17.26 -12.96
C ASN A 68 -0.53 -16.86 -11.65
N ASP A 69 0.57 -16.12 -11.79
CA ASP A 69 1.42 -15.63 -10.69
C ASP A 69 0.62 -14.76 -9.72
N VAL A 70 -0.24 -13.88 -10.23
CA VAL A 70 -1.03 -12.96 -9.41
C VAL A 70 -1.90 -13.72 -8.41
N LEU A 71 -2.61 -14.76 -8.85
CA LEU A 71 -3.43 -15.60 -7.98
C LEU A 71 -2.59 -16.41 -6.98
N ALA A 72 -1.41 -16.88 -7.41
CA ALA A 72 -0.46 -17.56 -6.52
C ALA A 72 0.03 -16.64 -5.40
N ILE A 73 0.48 -15.43 -5.75
CA ILE A 73 0.94 -14.41 -4.82
C ILE A 73 -0.17 -14.02 -3.84
N ARG A 74 -1.37 -13.71 -4.36
CA ARG A 74 -2.54 -13.37 -3.55
C ARG A 74 -2.84 -14.44 -2.52
N SER A 75 -2.92 -15.70 -2.95
CA SER A 75 -3.19 -16.83 -2.07
C SER A 75 -2.10 -17.01 -1.02
N ALA A 76 -0.82 -16.96 -1.40
CA ALA A 76 0.30 -17.12 -0.46
C ALA A 76 0.29 -16.05 0.63
N LEU A 77 0.20 -14.77 0.23
CA LEU A 77 0.18 -13.64 1.15
C LEU A 77 -1.07 -13.66 2.04
N SER A 78 -2.25 -13.90 1.48
CA SER A 78 -3.51 -14.01 2.25
C SER A 78 -3.44 -15.13 3.29
N ASN A 79 -2.92 -16.30 2.90
CA ASN A 79 -2.77 -17.45 3.79
C ASN A 79 -1.79 -17.17 4.95
N CYS A 80 -0.69 -16.49 4.66
CA CYS A 80 0.27 -16.07 5.67
C CYS A 80 -0.34 -15.00 6.61
N GLN A 81 -0.95 -13.95 6.05
CA GLN A 81 -1.50 -12.81 6.81
C GLN A 81 -2.57 -13.25 7.81
N ARG A 82 -3.42 -14.22 7.47
CA ARG A 82 -4.45 -14.76 8.38
C ARG A 82 -3.91 -15.36 9.67
N ARG A 83 -2.62 -15.72 9.70
CA ARG A 83 -1.97 -16.39 10.84
C ARG A 83 -0.91 -15.51 11.50
N SER A 84 -0.51 -14.42 10.85
CA SER A 84 0.66 -13.63 11.21
C SER A 84 0.31 -12.32 11.90
N LYS A 85 0.99 -12.04 13.01
CA LYS A 85 0.98 -10.73 13.66
C LYS A 85 1.96 -9.75 13.00
N SER A 86 2.89 -10.25 12.19
CA SER A 86 3.87 -9.46 11.44
C SER A 86 3.53 -9.38 9.95
N ASN A 87 4.10 -8.44 9.20
CA ASN A 87 3.84 -8.41 7.76
C ASN A 87 4.46 -9.60 7.06
N CYS A 88 3.68 -10.17 6.14
CA CYS A 88 4.12 -11.25 5.29
C CYS A 88 4.80 -10.68 4.06
N LYS A 89 5.75 -11.44 3.52
CA LYS A 89 6.35 -11.16 2.23
C LYS A 89 6.56 -12.46 1.46
N LEU A 90 6.71 -12.37 0.15
CA LEU A 90 7.09 -13.51 -0.65
C LEU A 90 8.51 -13.96 -0.32
N TYR A 91 8.65 -15.27 -0.12
CA TYR A 91 9.92 -15.97 -0.03
C TYR A 91 10.34 -16.48 -1.41
N ASP A 92 9.37 -17.04 -2.15
CA ASP A 92 9.58 -17.69 -3.45
C ASP A 92 8.34 -17.49 -4.35
N LEU A 93 8.58 -17.41 -5.66
CA LEU A 93 7.56 -17.42 -6.70
C LEU A 93 8.04 -18.32 -7.85
N ASP A 94 7.32 -19.39 -8.13
CA ASP A 94 7.65 -20.36 -9.19
C ASP A 94 9.12 -20.87 -9.16
N ASP A 95 9.59 -21.25 -7.98
CA ASP A 95 10.95 -21.76 -7.74
C ASP A 95 12.06 -20.69 -7.92
N GLU A 96 11.69 -19.40 -8.01
CA GLU A 96 12.61 -18.27 -7.91
C GLU A 96 12.56 -17.59 -6.54
N VAL A 97 13.74 -17.37 -5.95
CA VAL A 97 13.90 -16.59 -4.73
C VAL A 97 13.36 -15.17 -4.95
N PHE A 98 12.42 -14.77 -4.08
CA PHE A 98 11.75 -13.47 -4.19
C PHE A 98 12.23 -12.45 -3.15
N GLN A 99 12.78 -12.89 -2.02
CA GLN A 99 13.12 -12.00 -0.89
C GLN A 99 14.01 -10.81 -1.28
N ASP A 100 14.96 -11.01 -2.19
CA ASP A 100 15.91 -9.98 -2.63
C ASP A 100 15.24 -8.85 -3.42
N LYS A 101 14.09 -9.14 -4.06
CA LYS A 101 13.30 -8.15 -4.80
C LYS A 101 12.77 -7.05 -3.86
N TYR A 102 12.48 -7.36 -2.59
CA TYR A 102 12.09 -6.36 -1.58
C TYR A 102 13.25 -5.44 -1.20
N ALA A 103 14.45 -6.00 -0.97
CA ALA A 103 15.63 -5.20 -0.64
C ALA A 103 16.02 -4.27 -1.80
N LEU A 104 15.91 -4.77 -3.04
CA LEU A 104 16.11 -3.95 -4.23
C LEU A 104 15.06 -2.85 -4.33
N PHE A 105 13.77 -3.14 -4.15
CA PHE A 105 12.71 -2.14 -4.13
C PHE A 105 12.98 -1.00 -3.16
N LEU A 106 13.40 -1.31 -1.92
CA LEU A 106 13.73 -0.29 -0.91
C LEU A 106 14.94 0.54 -1.31
N THR A 107 15.98 -0.11 -1.83
CA THR A 107 17.21 0.58 -2.27
C THR A 107 16.97 1.52 -3.45
N GLU A 108 16.21 1.06 -4.45
CA GLU A 108 15.81 1.88 -5.59
C GLU A 108 14.89 3.02 -5.16
N SER A 109 13.98 2.76 -4.21
CA SER A 109 13.10 3.80 -3.65
C SER A 109 13.89 4.89 -2.94
N GLU A 110 14.86 4.54 -2.09
CA GLU A 110 15.77 5.51 -1.45
C GLU A 110 16.53 6.35 -2.48
N ARG A 111 17.00 5.72 -3.57
CA ARG A 111 17.71 6.44 -4.63
C ARG A 111 16.78 7.40 -5.38
N ALA A 112 15.58 6.93 -5.70
CA ALA A 112 14.58 7.66 -6.44
C ALA A 112 14.16 8.96 -5.72
N ILE A 113 13.90 8.89 -4.40
CA ILE A 113 13.40 10.05 -3.66
C ILE A 113 14.44 11.16 -3.42
N LYS A 114 15.74 10.87 -3.55
CA LYS A 114 16.82 11.86 -3.31
C LYS A 114 16.91 12.96 -4.37
N ASN A 115 16.44 12.68 -5.58
CA ASN A 115 16.65 13.55 -6.75
C ASN A 115 15.33 13.83 -7.50
N LEU A 116 14.21 13.90 -6.79
CA LEU A 116 12.93 14.22 -7.41
C LEU A 116 12.96 15.64 -7.99
N LYS A 117 12.78 15.74 -9.30
CA LYS A 117 12.66 16.99 -10.05
C LYS A 117 11.41 16.91 -10.90
N VAL A 118 10.38 17.63 -10.45
CA VAL A 118 9.08 17.63 -11.10
C VAL A 118 9.16 18.46 -12.38
N GLN A 119 8.81 17.87 -13.50
CA GLN A 119 8.67 18.56 -14.78
C GLN A 119 7.19 18.79 -15.10
N ASN A 120 6.90 19.73 -16.00
CA ASN A 120 5.54 19.97 -16.48
C ASN A 120 5.02 18.79 -17.33
N GLY A 121 3.70 18.69 -17.47
CA GLY A 121 3.02 17.69 -18.31
C GLY A 121 2.10 16.74 -17.53
N TYR A 122 2.05 16.86 -16.20
CA TYR A 122 1.17 16.05 -15.34
C TYR A 122 -0.21 16.68 -15.11
N GLN A 123 -0.36 17.97 -15.41
CA GLN A 123 -1.54 18.75 -15.06
C GLN A 123 -2.82 18.24 -15.73
N ASP A 124 -2.74 17.72 -16.95
CA ASP A 124 -3.92 17.21 -17.67
C ASP A 124 -4.52 16.00 -16.95
N PHE A 125 -3.67 15.13 -16.39
CA PHE A 125 -4.11 13.99 -15.58
C PHE A 125 -4.74 14.46 -14.27
N GLU A 126 -4.18 15.48 -13.60
CA GLU A 126 -4.71 15.91 -12.31
C GLU A 126 -6.00 16.73 -12.41
N ASN A 127 -6.12 17.55 -13.46
CA ASN A 127 -7.14 18.60 -13.56
C ASN A 127 -8.31 18.27 -14.50
N ALA A 128 -8.31 17.09 -15.16
CA ALA A 128 -9.42 16.68 -16.01
C ALA A 128 -10.74 16.70 -15.22
N ASP A 129 -11.73 17.45 -15.70
CA ASP A 129 -13.05 17.59 -15.06
C ASP A 129 -14.16 17.10 -15.99
N TRP A 130 -14.85 16.06 -15.55
CA TRP A 130 -16.00 15.48 -16.23
C TRP A 130 -17.34 15.98 -15.66
N PHE A 131 -17.30 17.01 -14.80
CA PHE A 131 -18.46 17.61 -14.13
C PHE A 131 -19.29 16.60 -13.33
N LEU A 132 -18.63 15.56 -12.80
CA LEU A 132 -19.24 14.56 -11.95
C LEU A 132 -19.37 15.09 -10.50
N PRO A 133 -20.48 14.80 -9.80
CA PRO A 133 -20.63 15.22 -8.41
C PRO A 133 -19.59 14.54 -7.51
N PRO A 134 -19.24 15.14 -6.34
CA PRO A 134 -18.36 14.50 -5.37
C PRO A 134 -18.85 13.10 -4.98
N VAL A 135 -17.92 12.15 -4.92
CA VAL A 135 -18.25 10.75 -4.61
C VAL A 135 -18.64 10.58 -3.15
N LYS A 136 -19.77 9.88 -2.94
CA LYS A 136 -20.29 9.47 -1.62
C LYS A 136 -20.36 7.96 -1.43
N HIS A 137 -20.31 7.18 -2.51
CA HIS A 137 -20.51 5.74 -2.50
C HIS A 137 -19.44 5.02 -3.31
N LEU A 138 -19.21 3.75 -2.96
CA LEU A 138 -18.27 2.89 -3.68
C LEU A 138 -18.84 2.53 -5.06
N ARG A 139 -17.97 2.44 -6.07
CA ARG A 139 -18.32 1.93 -7.40
C ARG A 139 -18.26 0.40 -7.40
N PRO A 140 -19.32 -0.33 -7.79
CA PRO A 140 -19.29 -1.77 -7.92
C PRO A 140 -18.30 -2.25 -8.99
N GLY A 141 -17.70 -3.42 -8.77
CA GLY A 141 -16.74 -3.98 -9.71
C GLY A 141 -17.36 -4.35 -11.07
N SER A 142 -18.66 -4.65 -11.12
CA SER A 142 -19.36 -4.96 -12.37
C SER A 142 -19.40 -3.78 -13.35
N GLU A 143 -19.33 -2.55 -12.84
CA GLU A 143 -19.30 -1.33 -13.66
C GLU A 143 -17.89 -0.99 -14.18
N GLY A 144 -16.88 -1.80 -13.82
CA GLY A 144 -15.48 -1.58 -14.15
C GLY A 144 -14.84 -0.42 -13.38
N PHE A 145 -13.51 -0.42 -13.27
CA PHE A 145 -12.78 0.61 -12.52
C PHE A 145 -12.09 1.67 -13.38
N HIS A 146 -12.06 1.50 -14.71
CA HIS A 146 -11.42 2.44 -15.63
C HIS A 146 -12.48 3.32 -16.32
N TYR A 147 -12.83 4.43 -15.68
CA TYR A 147 -13.87 5.36 -16.10
C TYR A 147 -13.64 6.74 -15.46
N ALA A 148 -14.21 7.79 -16.03
CA ALA A 148 -14.20 9.15 -15.48
C ALA A 148 -14.49 9.16 -13.96
N THR A 149 -13.64 9.85 -13.19
CA THR A 149 -13.81 10.06 -11.74
C THR A 149 -14.15 11.52 -11.45
N PRO A 150 -14.80 11.84 -10.32
CA PRO A 150 -15.00 13.24 -9.93
C PRO A 150 -13.67 13.97 -9.71
N THR A 151 -13.73 15.29 -9.54
CA THR A 151 -12.55 16.09 -9.14
C THR A 151 -12.34 16.12 -7.63
N SER A 152 -13.27 15.60 -6.83
CA SER A 152 -13.17 15.56 -5.36
C SER A 152 -13.90 14.38 -4.73
N ILE A 153 -13.44 13.99 -3.54
CA ILE A 153 -14.05 12.97 -2.67
C ILE A 153 -14.36 13.65 -1.34
N GLU A 154 -15.60 13.53 -0.86
CA GLU A 154 -16.02 14.17 0.39
C GLU A 154 -15.16 13.69 1.57
N GLY A 155 -14.55 14.63 2.32
CA GLY A 155 -13.70 14.31 3.46
C GLY A 155 -12.27 13.86 3.13
N VAL A 156 -11.86 13.91 1.86
CA VAL A 156 -10.50 13.55 1.40
C VAL A 156 -9.89 14.75 0.66
N LYS A 157 -8.61 15.04 0.91
CA LYS A 157 -7.90 16.13 0.25
C LYS A 157 -7.34 15.64 -1.08
N ASN A 158 -7.29 16.47 -2.11
CA ASN A 158 -6.43 16.16 -3.27
C ASN A 158 -4.97 16.49 -2.94
N ILE A 159 -4.04 15.80 -3.57
CA ILE A 159 -2.61 16.13 -3.54
C ILE A 159 -2.08 16.20 -4.97
N SER A 160 -1.30 17.22 -5.27
CA SER A 160 -0.67 17.40 -6.58
C SER A 160 0.64 16.61 -6.69
N THR A 161 1.12 16.37 -7.91
CA THR A 161 2.42 15.71 -8.15
C THR A 161 3.58 16.41 -7.41
N PRO A 162 3.74 17.75 -7.48
CA PRO A 162 4.79 18.43 -6.72
C PRO A 162 4.69 18.23 -5.21
N GLU A 163 3.48 18.38 -4.66
CA GLU A 163 3.27 18.25 -3.23
C GLU A 163 3.52 16.81 -2.75
N LEU A 164 3.07 15.81 -3.50
CA LEU A 164 3.32 14.40 -3.18
C LEU A 164 4.82 14.09 -3.26
N ALA A 165 5.52 14.55 -4.30
CA ALA A 165 6.95 14.36 -4.45
C ALA A 165 7.72 14.96 -3.27
N GLU A 166 7.36 16.18 -2.84
CA GLU A 166 7.98 16.83 -1.68
C GLU A 166 7.74 16.06 -0.38
N LYS A 167 6.49 15.70 -0.08
CA LYS A 167 6.16 14.96 1.14
C LYS A 167 6.79 13.57 1.15
N LEU A 168 6.86 12.90 0.00
CA LEU A 168 7.48 11.59 -0.15
C LEU A 168 9.00 11.67 0.07
N ALA A 169 9.68 12.65 -0.52
CA ALA A 169 11.12 12.88 -0.31
C ALA A 169 11.46 13.16 1.16
N LYS A 170 10.57 13.85 1.86
CA LYS A 170 10.69 14.13 3.30
C LYS A 170 10.19 12.99 4.20
N LYS A 171 9.70 11.88 3.62
CA LYS A 171 9.08 10.75 4.32
C LYS A 171 7.96 11.18 5.29
N GLN A 172 7.20 12.20 4.90
CA GLN A 172 6.09 12.79 5.69
C GLN A 172 4.71 12.21 5.33
N ILE A 173 4.66 11.33 4.33
CA ILE A 173 3.43 10.72 3.86
C ILE A 173 3.69 9.25 3.50
N SER A 174 2.75 8.38 3.82
CA SER A 174 2.72 7.01 3.30
C SER A 174 1.92 6.98 2.01
N VAL A 175 2.39 6.23 1.03
CA VAL A 175 1.74 6.13 -0.29
C VAL A 175 1.22 4.72 -0.48
N ILE A 176 -0.07 4.58 -0.78
CA ILE A 176 -0.74 3.30 -1.07
C ILE A 176 -1.04 3.22 -2.57
N ASP A 177 -0.58 2.14 -3.19
CA ASP A 177 -0.91 1.76 -4.55
C ASP A 177 -2.16 0.85 -4.55
N ALA A 178 -3.29 1.42 -4.99
CA ALA A 178 -4.57 0.71 -5.02
C ALA A 178 -4.71 -0.28 -6.18
N LEU A 179 -3.80 -0.28 -7.17
CA LEU A 179 -3.76 -1.33 -8.20
C LEU A 179 -3.39 -2.70 -7.60
N GLY A 180 -2.71 -2.70 -6.46
CA GLY A 180 -2.35 -3.93 -5.78
C GLY A 180 -1.31 -4.74 -6.57
N ILE A 181 -1.59 -6.02 -6.75
CA ILE A 181 -0.71 -6.99 -7.43
C ILE A 181 -0.98 -6.99 -8.94
N ASP A 182 -2.11 -6.43 -9.39
CA ASP A 182 -2.47 -6.34 -10.82
C ASP A 182 -1.71 -5.22 -11.57
N ASN A 183 -0.79 -4.50 -10.91
CA ASN A 183 -0.08 -3.40 -11.54
C ASN A 183 0.87 -3.87 -12.65
N SER A 184 1.28 -2.93 -13.51
CA SER A 184 2.20 -3.15 -14.65
C SER A 184 3.64 -3.52 -14.24
N GLY A 185 3.84 -3.90 -12.98
CA GLY A 185 5.13 -4.19 -12.38
C GLY A 185 5.91 -2.96 -11.93
N MET A 186 5.39 -1.74 -12.15
CA MET A 186 6.02 -0.48 -11.73
C MET A 186 5.10 0.29 -10.77
N THR A 187 5.70 0.98 -9.81
CA THR A 187 4.99 1.77 -8.80
C THR A 187 5.82 2.98 -8.35
N LEU A 188 5.25 3.83 -7.49
CA LEU A 188 5.95 4.95 -6.90
C LEU A 188 6.99 4.47 -5.87
N PRO A 189 8.09 5.21 -5.65
CA PRO A 189 9.04 4.90 -4.59
C PRO A 189 8.35 4.74 -3.22
N PHE A 190 8.68 3.68 -2.49
CA PHE A 190 8.07 3.30 -1.20
C PHE A 190 6.55 3.04 -1.20
N ALA A 191 5.90 2.98 -2.37
CA ALA A 191 4.48 2.69 -2.42
C ALA A 191 4.15 1.31 -1.83
N ILE A 192 3.13 1.29 -0.98
CA ILE A 192 2.60 0.10 -0.34
C ILE A 192 1.50 -0.45 -1.23
N SER A 193 1.75 -1.60 -1.87
CA SER A 193 0.73 -2.32 -2.63
C SER A 193 -0.36 -2.81 -1.66
N LEU A 194 -1.60 -2.36 -1.89
CA LEU A 194 -2.79 -2.79 -1.15
C LEU A 194 -3.79 -3.42 -2.10
N ASP A 195 -3.66 -4.72 -2.27
CA ASP A 195 -4.44 -5.50 -3.21
C ASP A 195 -5.85 -5.79 -2.70
N GLY A 196 -6.84 -5.60 -3.56
CA GLY A 196 -8.22 -6.01 -3.32
C GLY A 196 -9.10 -5.02 -2.54
N ALA A 197 -8.54 -3.98 -1.91
CA ALA A 197 -9.30 -3.00 -1.11
C ALA A 197 -10.40 -2.27 -1.89
N ALA A 198 -10.24 -2.12 -3.21
CA ALA A 198 -11.23 -1.49 -4.07
C ALA A 198 -12.43 -2.38 -4.44
N ASN A 199 -12.32 -3.70 -4.29
CA ASN A 199 -13.35 -4.63 -4.78
C ASN A 199 -14.68 -4.38 -4.08
N LEU A 200 -15.77 -4.50 -4.84
CA LEU A 200 -17.13 -4.38 -4.32
C LEU A 200 -18.02 -5.28 -5.17
N ALA A 201 -18.75 -6.19 -4.52
CA ALA A 201 -19.83 -6.94 -5.14
C ALA A 201 -21.08 -6.05 -5.29
N ASP A 202 -21.86 -6.26 -6.35
CA ASP A 202 -23.02 -5.43 -6.67
C ASP A 202 -24.10 -5.48 -5.61
N ASP A 203 -24.33 -6.67 -5.03
CA ASP A 203 -25.23 -6.86 -3.91
C ASP A 203 -24.63 -6.20 -2.65
N PRO A 204 -25.24 -5.13 -2.13
CA PRO A 204 -24.74 -4.45 -0.93
C PRO A 204 -24.70 -5.38 0.31
N GLU A 205 -25.57 -6.38 0.36
CA GLU A 205 -25.67 -7.34 1.46
C GLU A 205 -24.74 -8.56 1.30
N ALA A 206 -23.99 -8.63 0.19
CA ALA A 206 -23.07 -9.72 -0.06
C ALA A 206 -22.10 -9.91 1.11
N ALA A 207 -22.04 -11.14 1.64
CA ALA A 207 -21.11 -11.51 2.70
C ALA A 207 -19.65 -11.15 2.34
N PHE A 208 -19.32 -11.21 1.04
CA PHE A 208 -18.07 -10.74 0.47
C PHE A 208 -17.72 -9.31 0.89
N ASN A 209 -18.64 -8.35 0.72
CA ASN A 209 -18.39 -6.93 1.03
C ASN A 209 -18.07 -6.74 2.52
N LYS A 210 -18.84 -7.41 3.40
CA LYS A 210 -18.61 -7.38 4.86
C LYS A 210 -17.28 -7.99 5.26
N ASN A 211 -16.92 -9.13 4.67
CA ASN A 211 -15.68 -9.83 4.96
C ASN A 211 -14.46 -9.04 4.49
N LEU A 212 -14.54 -8.43 3.30
CA LEU A 212 -13.53 -7.54 2.78
C LEU A 212 -13.33 -6.33 3.70
N ASP A 213 -14.40 -5.69 4.16
CA ASP A 213 -14.29 -4.58 5.11
C ASP A 213 -13.66 -4.99 6.44
N ALA A 214 -14.01 -6.17 6.95
CA ALA A 214 -13.42 -6.69 8.18
C ALA A 214 -11.91 -6.92 8.02
N ASP A 215 -11.50 -7.50 6.88
CA ASP A 215 -10.10 -7.78 6.60
C ASP A 215 -9.30 -6.49 6.33
N LEU A 216 -9.85 -5.56 5.53
CA LEU A 216 -9.23 -4.25 5.32
C LEU A 216 -9.06 -3.50 6.65
N ARG A 217 -10.05 -3.54 7.56
CA ARG A 217 -9.90 -2.98 8.91
C ARG A 217 -8.75 -3.63 9.68
N ALA A 218 -8.58 -4.95 9.59
CA ALA A 218 -7.49 -5.66 10.28
C ALA A 218 -6.12 -5.28 9.70
N VAL A 219 -5.99 -5.29 8.37
CA VAL A 219 -4.79 -4.89 7.63
C VAL A 219 -4.42 -3.44 7.96
N MET A 220 -5.37 -2.51 7.90
CA MET A 220 -5.11 -1.10 8.16
C MET A 220 -4.82 -0.82 9.64
N LYS A 221 -5.52 -1.46 10.59
CA LYS A 221 -5.22 -1.33 12.02
C LYS A 221 -3.79 -1.76 12.37
N LYS A 222 -3.31 -2.82 11.71
CA LYS A 222 -1.96 -3.36 11.91
C LYS A 222 -0.88 -2.43 11.36
N ASN A 223 -1.10 -1.88 10.16
CA ASN A 223 -0.08 -1.14 9.42
C ASN A 223 -0.14 0.37 9.61
N PHE A 224 -1.33 0.89 9.91
CA PHE A 224 -1.63 2.30 10.12
C PHE A 224 -2.52 2.46 11.37
N PRO A 225 -1.99 2.13 12.57
CA PRO A 225 -2.79 2.18 13.80
C PRO A 225 -3.26 3.60 14.14
N GLN A 226 -2.49 4.62 13.74
CA GLN A 226 -2.84 6.03 13.92
C GLN A 226 -3.73 6.51 12.78
N LYS A 227 -4.96 6.91 13.11
CA LYS A 227 -5.99 7.31 12.15
C LYS A 227 -5.74 8.67 11.49
N ASP A 228 -4.86 9.48 12.08
CA ASP A 228 -4.44 10.79 11.58
C ASP A 228 -3.12 10.75 10.79
N ALA A 229 -2.53 9.56 10.61
CA ALA A 229 -1.37 9.38 9.74
C ALA A 229 -1.67 9.88 8.33
N ALA A 230 -0.73 10.62 7.74
CA ALA A 230 -0.86 11.12 6.37
C ALA A 230 -0.73 9.97 5.36
N ILE A 231 -1.82 9.67 4.65
CA ILE A 231 -1.88 8.58 3.67
C ILE A 231 -2.34 9.15 2.33
N ALA A 232 -1.49 9.05 1.32
CA ALA A 232 -1.89 9.23 -0.08
C ALA A 232 -2.27 7.90 -0.71
N VAL A 233 -3.35 7.87 -1.47
CA VAL A 233 -3.75 6.70 -2.27
C VAL A 233 -3.78 7.10 -3.73
N PHE A 234 -3.24 6.25 -4.59
CA PHE A 234 -3.20 6.45 -6.04
C PHE A 234 -3.53 5.15 -6.80
N CYS A 235 -3.75 5.29 -8.10
CA CYS A 235 -3.95 4.17 -9.05
C CYS A 235 -3.31 4.53 -10.41
N VAL A 236 -3.77 3.96 -11.54
CA VAL A 236 -3.15 4.17 -12.85
C VAL A 236 -3.25 5.62 -13.34
N SER A 237 -4.42 6.25 -13.20
CA SER A 237 -4.72 7.59 -13.70
C SER A 237 -5.97 8.15 -13.01
N GLU A 238 -6.37 9.34 -13.40
CA GLU A 238 -7.60 10.04 -13.02
C GLU A 238 -8.88 9.35 -13.48
N GLU A 239 -8.79 8.32 -14.30
CA GLU A 239 -9.92 7.48 -14.68
C GLU A 239 -9.93 6.18 -13.86
N CYS A 240 -9.22 6.10 -12.73
CA CYS A 240 -9.19 4.89 -11.90
C CYS A 240 -9.97 5.01 -10.59
N TRP A 241 -11.10 4.30 -10.54
CA TRP A 241 -11.96 4.18 -9.37
C TRP A 241 -11.41 3.33 -8.23
N MET A 242 -10.36 2.54 -8.44
CA MET A 242 -9.78 1.72 -7.35
C MET A 242 -9.21 2.59 -6.22
N SER A 243 -8.58 3.71 -6.57
CA SER A 243 -8.09 4.68 -5.58
C SER A 243 -9.23 5.35 -4.83
N VAL A 244 -10.30 5.72 -5.55
CA VAL A 244 -11.52 6.32 -4.99
C VAL A 244 -12.19 5.37 -3.99
N ASN A 245 -12.46 4.13 -4.38
CA ASN A 245 -13.08 3.14 -3.52
C ASN A 245 -12.25 2.87 -2.26
N THR A 246 -10.93 2.75 -2.43
CA THR A 246 -10.01 2.56 -1.30
C THR A 246 -10.10 3.73 -0.33
N LEU A 247 -10.07 4.97 -0.81
CA LEU A 247 -10.16 6.17 0.02
C LEU A 247 -11.50 6.31 0.74
N VAL A 248 -12.61 6.01 0.08
CA VAL A 248 -13.95 6.01 0.70
C VAL A 248 -13.98 5.00 1.86
N ARG A 249 -13.48 3.78 1.66
CA ARG A 249 -13.39 2.78 2.74
C ARG A 249 -12.50 3.26 3.89
N LEU A 250 -11.32 3.84 3.60
CA LEU A 250 -10.43 4.34 4.66
C LEU A 250 -11.09 5.48 5.46
N LYS A 251 -11.76 6.41 4.78
CA LYS A 251 -12.52 7.50 5.41
C LYS A 251 -13.61 6.94 6.33
N ASP A 252 -14.40 5.98 5.84
CA ASP A 252 -15.49 5.37 6.62
C ASP A 252 -14.97 4.53 7.81
N MET A 253 -13.71 4.09 7.74
CA MET A 253 -12.97 3.48 8.87
C MET A 253 -12.36 4.51 9.83
N GLY A 254 -12.59 5.81 9.64
CA GLY A 254 -12.17 6.90 10.51
C GLY A 254 -10.77 7.45 10.25
N TYR A 255 -10.11 7.10 9.13
CA TYR A 255 -8.86 7.78 8.75
C TYR A 255 -9.15 9.20 8.30
N SER A 256 -8.46 10.19 8.86
CA SER A 256 -8.82 11.61 8.73
C SER A 256 -7.83 12.45 7.92
N ASN A 257 -6.60 11.98 7.73
CA ASN A 257 -5.56 12.69 6.98
C ASN A 257 -5.26 12.01 5.64
N LEU A 258 -6.31 11.86 4.84
CA LEU A 258 -6.29 11.16 3.57
C LEU A 258 -6.07 12.14 2.41
N TYR A 259 -5.23 11.70 1.47
CA TYR A 259 -4.93 12.40 0.22
C TYR A 259 -5.24 11.51 -0.98
N TRP A 260 -5.92 12.06 -1.97
CA TRP A 260 -6.11 11.45 -3.26
C TRP A 260 -5.10 11.99 -4.26
N TYR A 261 -4.16 11.14 -4.68
CA TYR A 261 -3.28 11.45 -5.79
C TYR A 261 -3.95 11.00 -7.10
N ARG A 262 -4.88 11.83 -7.56
CA ARG A 262 -5.83 11.53 -8.63
C ARG A 262 -5.17 11.13 -9.95
N GLY A 263 -4.16 11.90 -10.37
CA GLY A 263 -3.47 11.66 -11.65
C GLY A 263 -2.67 10.35 -11.71
N GLY A 264 -2.50 9.66 -10.58
CA GLY A 264 -1.94 8.31 -10.55
C GLY A 264 -0.48 8.22 -11.02
N ILE A 265 -0.05 7.00 -11.34
CA ILE A 265 1.29 6.77 -11.88
C ILE A 265 1.50 7.45 -13.25
N ALA A 266 0.42 7.64 -14.02
CA ALA A 266 0.48 8.36 -15.30
C ALA A 266 0.94 9.81 -15.12
N ALA A 267 0.36 10.56 -14.18
CA ALA A 267 0.82 11.91 -13.83
C ALA A 267 2.27 11.92 -13.32
N TRP A 268 2.63 10.96 -12.47
CA TRP A 268 3.99 10.84 -11.93
C TRP A 268 5.03 10.65 -13.04
N GLN A 269 4.74 9.76 -14.00
CA GLN A 269 5.60 9.52 -15.16
C GLN A 269 5.61 10.70 -16.15
N ALA A 270 4.47 11.36 -16.34
CA ALA A 270 4.37 12.57 -17.16
C ALA A 270 5.24 13.69 -16.61
N ALA A 271 5.32 13.82 -15.28
CA ALA A 271 6.22 14.71 -14.56
C ALA A 271 7.71 14.29 -14.59
N LYS A 272 8.05 13.21 -15.32
CA LYS A 272 9.40 12.64 -15.44
C LYS A 272 10.01 12.19 -14.10
N LEU A 273 9.18 11.79 -13.16
CA LEU A 273 9.63 11.26 -11.87
C LEU A 273 9.94 9.76 -11.98
N PRO A 274 10.93 9.26 -11.21
CA PRO A 274 11.33 7.86 -11.24
C PRO A 274 10.25 6.93 -10.68
N VAL A 275 10.09 5.77 -11.31
CA VAL A 275 9.28 4.65 -10.83
C VAL A 275 10.20 3.49 -10.46
N VAL A 276 9.73 2.61 -9.57
CA VAL A 276 10.46 1.42 -9.13
C VAL A 276 9.66 0.16 -9.40
N LYS A 277 10.33 -0.99 -9.47
CA LYS A 277 9.64 -2.27 -9.66
C LYS A 277 8.81 -2.60 -8.41
N ALA A 278 7.52 -2.78 -8.58
CA ALA A 278 6.60 -3.06 -7.48
C ALA A 278 6.90 -4.41 -6.83
N VAL A 279 6.63 -4.48 -5.53
CA VAL A 279 6.64 -5.72 -4.76
C VAL A 279 5.30 -5.89 -4.05
N PRO A 280 4.74 -7.10 -4.02
CA PRO A 280 3.46 -7.35 -3.38
C PRO A 280 3.64 -7.31 -1.86
N LEU A 281 2.72 -6.69 -1.12
CA LEU A 281 2.82 -6.58 0.33
C LEU A 281 1.52 -6.90 1.04
N LEU A 282 0.50 -6.07 0.87
CA LEU A 282 -0.77 -6.21 1.57
C LEU A 282 -1.82 -6.75 0.63
N THR A 283 -2.54 -7.77 1.09
CA THR A 283 -3.71 -8.33 0.41
C THR A 283 -4.92 -8.18 1.31
N VAL A 284 -6.05 -7.84 0.73
CA VAL A 284 -7.36 -7.90 1.38
C VAL A 284 -8.14 -9.00 0.67
N MET A 285 -8.74 -9.90 1.47
CA MET A 285 -9.46 -11.08 1.00
C MET A 285 -10.28 -10.81 -0.26
N ARG A 286 -10.28 -11.81 -1.13
CA ARG A 286 -11.50 -12.17 -1.85
C ARG A 286 -12.11 -13.41 -1.24
#